data_AF-A0A950XZ76-F1
#
_entry.id   AF-A0A950XZ76-F1
#
_cell.length_a   1.000
_cell.length_b   1.000
_cell.length_c   1.000
_cell.angle_alpha   90.00
_cell.angle_beta   90.00
_cell.angle_gamma   90.00
#
_symmetry.space_group_name_H-M   'P 1'
#
loop_
_entity.id
_entity.type
_entity.pdbx_description
1 polymer ?
#
loop_
_entity_poly.entity_id
_entity_poly.type
_entity_poly.pdbx_seq_one_letter_code
_entity_poly.pdbx_strand_id
1 'polypeptide(L)'
;MHINIETIPHEMQRYPTVGDYWQEGNIEQVRVSAMKDWRYEVLVTIHELIEMALTRQHGVSEGAITEFDIKFETERLEGLRFGEPGDDPDAPYRREHMFATKLERLLAAELDVDWDQYELYVDSLGFKK
;
A
#
# COMPACT_ATOMS: atom_id res chain seq x y z
N MET A 1 -8.09 19.88 -3.67
CA MET A 1 -7.14 18.76 -3.46
C MET A 1 -6.55 18.42 -4.82
N HIS A 2 -5.22 18.40 -4.94
CA HIS A 2 -4.52 17.97 -6.14
C HIS A 2 -3.84 16.65 -5.81
N ILE A 3 -4.22 15.58 -6.53
CA ILE A 3 -3.63 14.25 -6.36
C ILE A 3 -2.94 13.90 -7.67
N ASN A 4 -1.68 13.49 -7.59
CA ASN A 4 -0.92 12.98 -8.72
C ASN A 4 -0.63 11.50 -8.52
N ILE A 5 -1.12 10.68 -9.45
CA ILE A 5 -1.05 9.22 -9.40
C ILE A 5 -0.23 8.76 -10.59
N GLU A 6 0.82 7.97 -10.33
CA GLU A 6 1.64 7.39 -11.39
C GLU A 6 2.01 5.94 -11.06
N THR A 7 1.91 5.08 -12.07
CA THR A 7 2.58 3.78 -12.06
C THR A 7 4.07 3.99 -12.36
N ILE A 8 4.96 3.43 -11.53
CA ILE A 8 6.43 3.54 -11.67
C ILE A 8 7.11 2.18 -11.63
N PRO A 9 8.34 2.01 -12.19
CA PRO A 9 9.11 0.79 -11.98
C PRO A 9 9.25 0.48 -10.48
N HIS A 10 9.10 -0.78 -10.07
CA HIS A 10 9.05 -1.16 -8.65
C HIS A 10 10.31 -0.74 -7.88
N GLU A 11 11.48 -0.79 -8.52
CA GLU A 11 12.76 -0.37 -7.94
C GLU A 11 12.86 1.13 -7.64
N MET A 12 11.95 1.95 -8.16
CA MET A 12 11.89 3.40 -7.96
C MET A 12 11.06 3.80 -6.73
N GLN A 13 10.44 2.85 -6.02
CA GLN A 13 9.71 3.13 -4.80
C GLN A 13 10.64 3.68 -3.70
N ARG A 14 10.11 4.57 -2.84
CA ARG A 14 10.89 5.25 -1.78
C ARG A 14 11.48 4.26 -0.76
N TYR A 15 10.80 3.14 -0.55
CA TYR A 15 11.18 2.02 0.30
C TYR A 15 10.58 0.71 -0.27
N PRO A 16 10.90 -0.48 0.30
CA PRO A 16 10.36 -1.76 -0.18
C PRO A 16 8.84 -1.89 0.02
N THR A 17 8.06 -1.27 -0.87
CA THR A 17 6.59 -1.31 -0.87
C THR A 17 6.06 -1.46 -2.29
N VAL A 18 4.81 -1.87 -2.43
CA VAL A 18 4.13 -2.00 -3.71
C VAL A 18 3.34 -0.73 -4.06
N GLY A 19 2.76 -0.07 -3.07
CA GLY A 19 2.10 1.24 -3.16
C GLY A 19 2.59 2.19 -2.08
N ASP A 20 2.54 3.48 -2.36
CA ASP A 20 3.02 4.53 -1.46
C ASP A 20 2.27 5.83 -1.69
N TYR A 21 2.00 6.59 -0.63
CA TYR A 21 1.48 7.95 -0.71
C TYR A 21 2.21 8.90 0.24
N TRP A 22 2.37 10.14 -0.21
CA TRP A 22 2.93 11.20 0.61
C TRP A 22 2.49 12.58 0.12
N GLN A 23 2.68 13.58 0.97
CA GLN A 23 2.43 14.96 0.59
C GLN A 23 3.72 15.64 0.12
N GLU A 24 3.71 16.22 -1.08
CA GLU A 24 4.77 17.07 -1.61
C GLU A 24 4.23 18.49 -1.85
N GLY A 25 4.46 19.37 -0.86
CA GLY A 25 3.89 20.72 -0.88
C GLY A 25 2.36 20.68 -0.83
N ASN A 26 1.72 21.08 -1.93
CA ASN A 26 0.24 21.09 -2.05
C ASN A 26 -0.31 19.92 -2.91
N ILE A 27 0.53 18.95 -3.24
CA ILE A 27 0.19 17.80 -4.10
C ILE A 27 0.27 16.55 -3.24
N GLU A 28 -0.82 15.79 -3.19
CA GLU A 28 -0.79 14.43 -2.65
C GLU A 28 -0.26 13.51 -3.77
N GLN A 29 0.87 12.88 -3.54
CA GLN A 29 1.49 11.94 -4.46
C GLN A 29 1.03 10.52 -4.09
N VAL A 30 0.68 9.74 -5.11
CA VAL A 30 0.47 8.29 -4.98
C VAL A 30 1.32 7.62 -6.05
N ARG A 31 2.08 6.60 -5.65
CA ARG A 31 2.88 5.78 -6.57
C ARG A 31 2.57 4.32 -6.39
N VAL A 32 2.35 3.65 -7.51
CA VAL A 32 2.11 2.21 -7.54
C VAL A 32 3.16 1.54 -8.42
N SER A 33 3.66 0.41 -7.97
CA SER A 33 4.62 -0.38 -8.74
C SER A 33 3.97 -0.87 -10.03
N ALA A 34 4.69 -0.78 -11.14
CA ALA A 34 4.28 -1.38 -12.40
C ALA A 34 4.15 -2.89 -12.25
N MET A 35 3.03 -3.43 -12.71
CA MET A 35 2.68 -4.84 -12.59
C MET A 35 2.38 -5.46 -13.94
N LYS A 36 2.30 -6.79 -13.96
CA LYS A 36 1.92 -7.54 -15.16
C LYS A 36 0.46 -7.31 -15.61
N ASP A 37 -0.39 -6.78 -14.73
CA ASP A 37 -1.82 -6.59 -14.95
C ASP A 37 -2.23 -5.19 -14.44
N TRP A 38 -2.76 -4.36 -15.32
CA TRP A 38 -3.19 -2.99 -14.98
C TRP A 38 -4.27 -2.97 -13.90
N ARG A 39 -5.07 -4.04 -13.78
CA ARG A 39 -6.10 -4.14 -12.74
C ARG A 39 -5.48 -4.17 -11.35
N TYR A 40 -4.31 -4.81 -11.22
CA TYR A 40 -3.60 -4.90 -9.95
C TYR A 40 -3.09 -3.52 -9.53
N GLU A 41 -2.58 -2.75 -10.49
CA GLU A 41 -2.16 -1.37 -10.25
C GLU A 41 -3.32 -0.48 -9.81
N VAL A 42 -4.50 -0.66 -10.42
CA VAL A 42 -5.73 0.05 -10.02
C VAL A 42 -6.18 -0.35 -8.62
N LEU A 43 -6.11 -1.64 -8.26
CA LEU A 43 -6.48 -2.13 -6.93
C LEU A 43 -5.60 -1.49 -5.85
N VAL A 44 -4.28 -1.56 -6.00
CA VAL A 44 -3.33 -0.88 -5.09
C VAL A 44 -3.58 0.63 -5.08
N THR A 45 -3.77 1.27 -6.25
CA THR A 45 -4.04 2.72 -6.30
C THR A 45 -5.26 3.10 -5.46
N ILE A 46 -6.34 2.33 -5.55
CA ILE A 46 -7.56 2.58 -4.80
C ILE A 46 -7.34 2.30 -3.31
N HIS A 47 -6.58 1.27 -2.97
CA HIS A 47 -6.15 0.99 -1.60
C HIS A 47 -5.45 2.22 -0.99
N GLU A 48 -4.39 2.71 -1.64
CA GLU A 48 -3.61 3.87 -1.18
C GLU A 48 -4.48 5.12 -1.02
N LEU A 49 -5.38 5.39 -1.98
CA LEU A 49 -6.25 6.57 -1.92
C LEU A 49 -7.24 6.52 -0.76
N ILE A 50 -7.80 5.34 -0.47
CA ILE A 50 -8.72 5.16 0.66
C ILE A 50 -7.95 5.30 1.96
N GLU A 51 -6.79 4.65 2.08
CA GLU A 51 -5.96 4.74 3.27
C GLU A 51 -5.53 6.18 3.52
N MET A 52 -4.93 6.86 2.53
CA MET A 52 -4.55 8.27 2.59
C MET A 52 -5.70 9.18 3.05
N ALA A 53 -6.91 8.96 2.52
CA ALA A 53 -8.08 9.76 2.90
C ALA A 53 -8.49 9.53 4.36
N LEU A 54 -8.46 8.27 4.82
CA LEU A 54 -8.87 7.91 6.17
C LEU A 54 -7.82 8.24 7.23
N THR A 55 -6.54 8.04 6.94
CA THR A 55 -5.42 8.41 7.84
C THR A 55 -5.41 9.92 8.04
N ARG A 56 -5.62 10.70 6.97
CA ARG A 56 -5.83 12.15 7.07
C ARG A 56 -7.03 12.51 7.94
N GLN A 57 -8.17 11.84 7.75
CA GLN A 57 -9.39 12.12 8.52
C GLN A 57 -9.22 11.80 10.01
N HIS A 58 -8.46 10.77 10.34
CA HIS A 58 -8.23 10.32 11.71
C HIS A 58 -6.98 10.95 12.36
N GLY A 59 -6.23 11.78 11.63
CA GLY A 59 -5.04 12.46 12.14
C GLY A 59 -3.82 11.54 12.31
N VAL A 60 -3.76 10.44 11.56
CA VAL A 60 -2.57 9.57 11.49
C VAL A 60 -1.58 10.21 10.52
N SER A 61 -0.37 10.54 11.00
CA SER A 61 0.64 11.22 10.19
C SER A 61 1.36 10.24 9.25
N GLU A 62 1.59 10.64 7.99
CA GLU A 62 2.39 9.86 7.02
C GLU A 62 3.75 9.46 7.58
N GLY A 63 4.46 10.36 8.25
CA GLY A 63 5.76 10.01 8.87
C GLY A 63 5.70 8.87 9.89
N ALA A 64 4.60 8.71 10.63
CA ALA A 64 4.43 7.59 11.58
C ALA A 64 4.12 6.27 10.85
N ILE A 65 3.43 6.34 9.71
CA ILE A 65 3.16 5.20 8.82
C ILE A 65 4.47 4.74 8.20
N THR A 66 5.20 5.66 7.56
CA THR A 66 6.50 5.37 6.93
C THR A 66 7.53 4.85 7.93
N GLU A 67 7.61 5.41 9.15
CA GLU A 67 8.49 4.90 10.19
C GLU A 67 8.14 3.46 10.59
N PHE A 68 6.84 3.17 10.76
CA PHE A 68 6.36 1.83 11.06
C PHE A 68 6.67 0.85 9.93
N ASP A 69 6.36 1.20 8.69
CA ASP A 69 6.57 0.34 7.51
C ASP A 69 8.04 0.01 7.31
N ILE A 70 8.93 1.01 7.34
CA ILE A 70 10.38 0.78 7.20
C ILE A 70 10.90 -0.15 8.30
N LYS A 71 10.41 0.03 9.54
CA LYS A 71 10.78 -0.85 10.65
C LYS A 71 10.23 -2.27 10.43
N PHE A 72 8.98 -2.40 10.00
CA PHE A 72 8.35 -3.68 9.71
C PHE A 72 9.12 -4.45 8.62
N GLU A 73 9.51 -3.77 7.54
CA GLU A 73 10.34 -4.31 6.46
C GLU A 73 11.71 -4.79 6.99
N THR A 74 12.33 -4.01 7.86
CA THR A 74 13.62 -4.38 8.48
C THR A 74 13.47 -5.63 9.34
N GLU A 75 12.45 -5.68 10.19
CA GLU A 75 12.15 -6.86 11.04
C GLU A 75 11.76 -8.08 10.18
N ARG A 76 11.13 -7.89 9.02
CA ARG A 76 10.78 -8.95 8.07
C ARG A 76 12.03 -9.59 7.45
N LEU A 77 13.05 -8.81 7.11
CA LEU A 77 14.35 -9.33 6.64
C LEU A 77 15.07 -10.18 7.69
N GLU A 78 14.82 -9.91 8.97
CA GLU A 78 15.33 -10.70 10.10
C GLU A 78 14.44 -11.92 10.43
N GLY A 79 13.30 -12.07 9.74
CA GLY A 79 12.33 -13.15 9.97
C GLY A 79 11.49 -12.98 11.23
N LEU A 80 11.37 -11.75 11.75
CA LEU A 80 10.62 -11.42 12.98
C LEU A 80 9.16 -11.02 12.71
N ARG A 81 8.86 -10.55 11.50
CA ARG A 81 7.52 -10.13 11.06
C ARG A 81 7.14 -10.84 9.76
N PHE A 82 5.84 -11.03 9.54
CA PHE A 82 5.26 -11.69 8.36
C PHE A 82 3.97 -10.97 7.94
N GLY A 83 3.67 -10.98 6.64
CA GLY A 83 2.48 -10.32 6.08
C GLY A 83 2.72 -8.86 5.70
N GLU A 84 1.62 -8.11 5.51
CA GLU A 84 1.64 -6.68 5.22
C GLU A 84 1.75 -5.85 6.51
N PRO A 85 2.47 -4.71 6.48
CA PRO A 85 2.60 -3.85 7.65
C PRO A 85 1.24 -3.37 8.18
N GLY A 86 0.29 -3.03 7.30
CA GLY A 86 -1.04 -2.53 7.68
C GLY A 86 -1.95 -3.56 8.37
N ASP A 87 -1.69 -4.86 8.22
CA ASP A 87 -2.43 -5.92 8.93
C ASP A 87 -2.01 -6.06 10.41
N ASP A 88 -0.78 -5.61 10.72
CA ASP A 88 -0.16 -5.79 12.02
C ASP A 88 -0.98 -5.10 13.13
N PRO A 89 -1.29 -5.80 14.25
CA PRO A 89 -2.02 -5.21 15.37
C PRO A 89 -1.44 -3.90 15.90
N ASP A 90 -0.13 -3.70 15.77
CA ASP A 90 0.59 -2.51 16.23
C ASP A 90 0.65 -1.39 15.20
N ALA A 91 0.17 -1.61 13.96
CA ALA A 91 0.22 -0.60 12.91
C ALA A 91 -0.69 0.59 13.25
N PRO A 92 -0.17 1.83 13.20
CA PRO A 92 -0.93 3.02 13.61
C PRO A 92 -2.10 3.34 12.66
N TYR A 93 -2.09 2.74 11.46
CA TYR A 93 -3.07 2.91 10.40
C TYR A 93 -3.87 1.62 10.12
N ARG A 94 -3.76 0.61 10.99
CA ARG A 94 -4.40 -0.70 10.81
C ARG A 94 -5.89 -0.60 10.51
N ARG A 95 -6.59 0.31 11.20
CA ARG A 95 -8.04 0.45 11.02
C ARG A 95 -8.38 0.92 9.61
N GLU A 96 -7.57 1.80 9.06
CA GLU A 96 -7.70 2.42 7.75
C GLU A 96 -7.35 1.42 6.66
N HIS A 97 -6.21 0.73 6.78
CA HIS A 97 -5.79 -0.37 5.91
C HIS A 97 -6.86 -1.45 5.80
N MET A 98 -7.34 -1.99 6.93
CA MET A 98 -8.39 -3.02 6.94
C MET A 98 -9.72 -2.57 6.29
N PHE A 99 -9.98 -1.27 6.20
CA PHE A 99 -11.12 -0.74 5.47
C PHE A 99 -10.81 -0.61 3.97
N ALA A 100 -9.62 -0.12 3.61
CA ALA A 100 -9.12 -0.08 2.24
C ALA A 100 -9.14 -1.47 1.61
N THR A 101 -8.58 -2.49 2.26
CA THR A 101 -8.58 -3.89 1.80
C THR A 101 -9.99 -4.43 1.54
N LYS A 102 -10.99 -4.04 2.35
CA LYS A 102 -12.38 -4.48 2.11
C LYS A 102 -12.93 -3.91 0.81
N LEU A 103 -12.69 -2.63 0.53
CA LEU A 103 -13.15 -1.99 -0.70
C LEU A 103 -12.36 -2.47 -1.90
N GLU A 104 -11.07 -2.70 -1.74
CA GLU A 104 -10.20 -3.32 -2.73
C GLU A 104 -10.70 -4.70 -3.12
N ARG A 105 -11.08 -5.56 -2.16
CA ARG A 105 -11.69 -6.88 -2.43
C ARG A 105 -12.99 -6.79 -3.21
N LEU A 106 -13.84 -5.80 -2.90
CA LEU A 106 -15.08 -5.57 -3.66
C LEU A 106 -14.77 -5.14 -5.10
N LEU A 107 -13.79 -4.25 -5.30
CA LEU A 107 -13.37 -3.81 -6.62
C LEU A 107 -12.69 -4.93 -7.41
N ALA A 108 -11.88 -5.77 -6.75
CA ALA A 108 -11.23 -6.92 -7.38
C ALA A 108 -12.27 -7.90 -7.93
N ALA A 109 -13.33 -8.17 -7.15
CA ALA A 109 -14.45 -8.99 -7.59
C ALA A 109 -15.16 -8.39 -8.82
N GLU A 110 -15.37 -7.07 -8.85
CA GLU A 110 -16.00 -6.37 -9.99
C GLU A 110 -15.09 -6.35 -11.25
N LEU A 111 -13.78 -6.38 -11.06
CA LEU A 111 -12.78 -6.39 -12.15
C LEU A 111 -12.40 -7.79 -12.64
N ASP A 112 -13.12 -8.83 -12.18
CA ASP A 112 -12.82 -10.23 -12.45
C ASP A 112 -11.35 -10.59 -12.11
N VAL A 113 -10.85 -10.08 -10.97
CA VAL A 113 -9.53 -10.39 -10.43
C VAL A 113 -9.66 -11.49 -9.37
N ASP A 114 -8.90 -12.57 -9.55
CA ASP A 114 -8.73 -13.61 -8.54
C ASP A 114 -7.91 -13.04 -7.38
N TRP A 115 -8.55 -12.90 -6.22
CA TRP A 115 -7.94 -12.29 -5.04
C TRP A 115 -6.67 -13.02 -4.58
N ASP A 116 -6.72 -14.35 -4.54
CA ASP A 116 -5.61 -15.15 -4.00
C ASP A 116 -4.39 -15.07 -4.93
N GLN A 117 -4.61 -15.05 -6.26
CA GLN A 117 -3.52 -14.84 -7.22
C GLN A 117 -2.98 -13.40 -7.22
N TYR A 118 -3.83 -12.43 -6.94
CA TYR A 118 -3.46 -11.03 -6.80
C TYR A 118 -2.59 -10.81 -5.56
N GLU A 119 -3.07 -11.25 -4.39
CA GLU A 119 -2.41 -11.14 -3.09
C GLU A 119 -1.03 -11.81 -3.14
N LEU A 120 -0.94 -13.06 -3.64
CA LEU A 120 0.34 -13.75 -3.81
C LEU A 120 1.33 -12.99 -4.72
N TYR A 121 0.83 -12.29 -5.73
CA TYR A 121 1.68 -11.51 -6.63
C TYR A 121 2.17 -10.22 -5.97
N VAL A 122 1.28 -9.48 -5.31
CA VAL A 122 1.63 -8.26 -4.55
C VAL A 122 2.64 -8.58 -3.45
N ASP A 123 2.38 -9.62 -2.64
CA ASP A 123 3.31 -10.11 -1.62
C ASP A 123 4.69 -10.42 -2.21
N SER A 124 4.73 -11.07 -3.37
CA SER A 124 6.01 -11.45 -4.01
C SER A 124 6.88 -10.26 -4.42
N LEU A 125 6.29 -9.07 -4.59
CA LEU A 125 7.04 -7.83 -4.86
C LEU A 125 7.61 -7.23 -3.58
N GLY A 126 6.94 -7.40 -2.44
CA GLY A 126 7.44 -6.99 -1.11
C GLY A 126 8.61 -7.86 -0.59
N PHE A 127 8.86 -9.01 -1.19
CA PHE A 127 10.02 -9.86 -0.89
C PHE A 127 11.19 -9.57 -1.84
N LYS A 128 12.10 -8.67 -1.45
CA LYS A 128 13.47 -8.70 -2.01
C LYS A 128 14.25 -9.84 -1.36
N LYS A 129 14.45 -10.94 -2.10
CA LYS A 129 15.44 -11.97 -1.75
C LYS A 129 16.86 -11.46 -1.93
#